data_AF-A0A6J6AGJ2-F1
#
_entry.id   AF-A0A6J6AGJ2-F1
#
_cell.length_a   1.000
_cell.length_b   1.000
_cell.length_c   1.000
_cell.angle_alpha   90.00
_cell.angle_beta   90.00
_cell.angle_gamma   90.00
#
_symmetry.space_group_name_H-M   'P 1'
#
loop_
_entity.id
_entity.type
_entity.pdbx_description
1 polymer ?
#
loop_
_entity_poly.entity_id
_entity_poly.type
_entity_poly.pdbx_seq_one_letter_code
_entity_poly.pdbx_strand_id
1 'polypeptide(L)'
;MHQSQWPTASDLTRGLSSGPNEELLDAICGAIGVIRRAKTEAKVSQRAVVTEASFVTSIDAASAITAGWADIADAGSVEKWNISTADTNEIMVNVTLAPNIH
;
A
#
# COMPACT_ATOMS: atom_id res chain seq x y z
N MET A 1 19.01 -15.85 29.60
CA MET A 1 18.67 -16.90 28.61
C MET A 1 17.15 -17.06 28.59
N HIS A 2 16.45 -16.50 27.60
CA HIS A 2 15.07 -16.91 27.34
C HIS A 2 15.11 -18.27 26.65
N GLN A 3 14.85 -19.34 27.41
CA GLN A 3 14.86 -20.74 26.96
C GLN A 3 13.58 -21.15 26.24
N SER A 4 12.74 -20.20 25.83
CA SER A 4 11.55 -20.53 25.07
C SER A 4 11.99 -21.01 23.69
N GLN A 5 11.49 -22.17 23.28
CA GLN A 5 11.70 -22.63 21.91
C GLN A 5 11.13 -21.60 20.93
N TRP A 6 11.90 -21.32 19.90
CA TRP A 6 11.41 -20.53 18.78
C TRP A 6 10.23 -21.27 18.12
N PRO A 7 9.15 -20.57 17.74
CA PRO A 7 7.99 -21.21 17.14
C PRO A 7 8.34 -21.90 15.82
N THR A 8 7.68 -23.02 15.54
CA THR A 8 7.81 -23.71 14.26
C THR A 8 6.93 -23.03 13.20
N ALA A 9 7.19 -23.30 11.92
CA ALA A 9 6.35 -22.79 10.82
C ALA A 9 4.87 -23.17 11.00
N SER A 10 4.60 -24.39 11.50
CA SER A 10 3.24 -24.85 11.80
C SER A 10 2.61 -24.15 13.00
N ASP A 11 3.41 -23.69 13.97
CA ASP A 11 2.90 -22.87 15.08
C ASP A 11 2.50 -21.47 14.60
N LEU A 12 3.23 -20.90 13.63
CA LEU A 12 2.96 -19.57 13.07
C LEU A 12 1.72 -19.53 12.17
N THR A 13 1.37 -20.64 11.52
CA THR A 13 0.21 -20.72 10.61
C THR A 13 -1.02 -21.37 11.24
N ARG A 14 -0.92 -21.85 12.48
CA ARG A 14 -2.02 -22.50 13.20
C ARG A 14 -3.18 -21.52 13.38
N GLY A 15 -4.35 -21.86 12.83
CA GLY A 15 -5.57 -21.05 12.94
C GLY A 15 -5.80 -20.06 11.81
N LEU A 16 -4.87 -19.94 10.85
CA LEU A 16 -5.10 -19.19 9.62
C LEU A 16 -6.00 -20.00 8.69
N SER A 17 -7.06 -19.37 8.18
CA SER A 17 -8.09 -20.01 7.35
C SER A 17 -7.68 -20.14 5.87
N SER A 18 -6.67 -19.39 5.44
CA SER A 18 -6.15 -19.38 4.08
C SER A 18 -4.65 -19.10 4.07
N GLY A 19 -3.98 -19.49 2.99
CA GLY A 19 -2.59 -19.10 2.71
C GLY A 19 -2.44 -17.59 2.49
N PRO A 20 -1.20 -17.11 2.38
CA PRO A 20 -0.92 -15.70 2.11
C PRO A 20 -1.55 -15.28 0.78
N ASN A 21 -2.19 -14.12 0.77
CA ASN A 21 -2.66 -13.49 -0.46
C ASN A 21 -1.52 -12.62 -1.01
N GLU A 22 -0.62 -13.25 -1.76
CA GLU A 22 0.58 -12.58 -2.30
C GLU A 22 0.21 -11.43 -3.23
N GLU A 23 -0.80 -11.61 -4.09
CA GLU A 23 -1.28 -10.57 -5.00
C GLU A 23 -1.79 -9.32 -4.25
N LEU A 24 -2.50 -9.53 -3.13
CA LEU A 24 -2.94 -8.45 -2.26
C LEU A 24 -1.75 -7.70 -1.65
N LEU A 25 -0.78 -8.44 -1.11
CA LEU A 25 0.40 -7.85 -0.48
C LEU A 25 1.26 -7.08 -1.50
N ASP A 26 1.46 -7.64 -2.69
CA ASP A 26 2.22 -7.00 -3.76
C ASP A 26 1.54 -5.71 -4.25
N ALA A 27 0.22 -5.73 -4.41
CA ALA A 27 -0.54 -4.54 -4.80
C ALA A 27 -0.46 -3.43 -3.74
N ILE A 28 -0.62 -3.77 -2.46
CA ILE A 28 -0.50 -2.81 -1.34
C ILE A 28 0.93 -2.26 -1.26
N CYS A 29 1.94 -3.13 -1.28
CA CYS A 29 3.35 -2.73 -1.20
C CYS A 29 3.75 -1.86 -2.40
N GLY A 30 3.30 -2.22 -3.60
CA GLY A 30 3.49 -1.45 -4.82
C GLY A 30 2.88 -0.05 -4.73
N ALA A 31 1.61 0.05 -4.33
CA ALA A 31 0.92 1.31 -4.14
C ALA A 31 1.64 2.24 -3.14
N ILE A 32 1.99 1.73 -1.95
CA ILE A 32 2.72 2.49 -0.93
C ILE A 32 4.11 2.90 -1.43
N GLY A 33 4.79 2.01 -2.17
CA GLY A 33 6.09 2.27 -2.78
C GLY A 33 6.06 3.49 -3.71
N VAL A 34 5.06 3.55 -4.60
CA VAL A 34 4.91 4.67 -5.54
C VAL A 34 4.55 5.97 -4.81
N ILE A 35 3.67 5.93 -3.81
CA ILE A 35 3.33 7.13 -3.01
C ILE A 35 4.57 7.69 -2.30
N ARG A 36 5.35 6.83 -1.63
CA ARG A 36 6.58 7.25 -0.93
C ARG A 36 7.62 7.81 -1.90
N ARG A 37 7.69 7.28 -3.11
CA ARG A 37 8.55 7.79 -4.17
C ARG A 37 8.11 9.19 -4.60
N ALA A 38 6.82 9.41 -4.86
CA ALA A 38 6.28 10.72 -5.22
C ALA A 38 6.57 11.79 -4.13
N LYS A 39 6.43 11.43 -2.85
CA LYS A 39 6.82 12.32 -1.73
C LYS A 39 8.32 12.66 -1.74
N THR A 40 9.16 11.66 -1.99
CA THR A 40 10.61 11.81 -2.03
C THR A 40 11.03 12.72 -3.20
N GLU A 41 10.45 12.51 -4.37
CA GLU A 41 10.71 13.32 -5.57
C GLU A 41 10.26 14.78 -5.38
N ALA A 42 9.14 14.99 -4.69
CA ALA A 42 8.68 16.32 -4.27
C ALA A 42 9.48 16.92 -3.08
N LYS A 43 10.45 16.17 -2.52
CA LYS A 43 11.29 16.56 -1.38
C LYS A 43 10.48 16.94 -0.13
N VAL A 44 9.35 16.27 0.08
CA VAL A 44 8.52 16.45 1.28
C VAL A 44 8.78 15.34 2.30
N SER A 45 8.37 15.58 3.55
CA SER A 45 8.42 14.58 4.61
C SER A 45 7.58 13.35 4.25
N GLN A 46 7.97 12.16 4.71
CA GLN A 46 7.09 10.98 4.61
C GLN A 46 5.80 11.11 5.41
N ARG A 47 5.78 12.02 6.39
CA ARG A 47 4.58 12.42 7.15
C ARG A 47 3.72 13.47 6.43
N ALA A 48 4.15 13.98 5.27
CA ALA A 48 3.38 14.95 4.50
C ALA A 48 2.06 14.32 4.05
N VAL A 49 0.98 15.10 4.16
CA VAL A 49 -0.35 14.67 3.74
C VAL A 49 -0.44 14.65 2.22
N VAL A 50 -1.02 13.57 1.70
CA VAL A 50 -1.44 13.43 0.31
C VAL A 50 -2.93 13.78 0.25
N THR A 51 -3.26 14.90 -0.37
CA THR A 51 -4.65 15.33 -0.54
C THR A 51 -5.42 14.35 -1.42
N GLU A 52 -4.79 13.86 -2.48
CA GLU A 52 -5.42 12.92 -3.41
C GLU A 52 -4.40 11.97 -4.05
N ALA A 53 -4.73 10.68 -4.14
CA ALA A 53 -4.00 9.68 -4.92
C ALA A 53 -4.91 9.05 -6.00
N SER A 54 -4.53 9.21 -7.26
CA SER A 54 -5.25 8.63 -8.40
C SER A 54 -4.48 7.43 -8.94
N PHE A 55 -5.12 6.27 -8.99
CA PHE A 55 -4.52 5.02 -9.44
C PHE A 55 -4.98 4.62 -10.85
N VAL A 56 -4.06 4.08 -11.65
CA VAL A 56 -4.35 3.41 -12.92
C VAL A 56 -3.63 2.06 -12.92
N THR A 57 -4.38 0.95 -12.96
CA THR A 57 -3.81 -0.41 -12.90
C THR A 57 -4.75 -1.48 -13.45
N SER A 58 -4.40 -2.77 -13.39
CA SER A 58 -5.28 -3.87 -13.80
C SER A 58 -6.53 -3.98 -12.91
N ILE A 59 -7.56 -4.70 -13.37
CA ILE A 59 -8.76 -4.97 -12.57
C ILE A 59 -8.44 -5.72 -11.27
N ASP A 60 -7.52 -6.68 -11.33
CA ASP A 60 -7.14 -7.51 -10.18
C ASP A 60 -6.37 -6.69 -9.14
N ALA A 61 -5.38 -5.90 -9.59
CA ALA A 61 -4.65 -4.99 -8.73
C ALA A 61 -5.57 -3.89 -8.16
N ALA A 62 -6.55 -3.42 -8.93
CA ALA A 62 -7.52 -2.45 -8.44
C ALA A 62 -8.42 -3.02 -7.33
N SER A 63 -8.85 -4.27 -7.48
CA SER A 63 -9.59 -5.01 -6.45
C SER A 63 -8.74 -5.17 -5.18
N ALA A 64 -7.48 -5.57 -5.34
CA ALA A 64 -6.53 -5.73 -4.24
C ALA A 64 -6.24 -4.41 -3.50
N ILE A 65 -5.95 -3.33 -4.22
CA ILE A 65 -5.73 -1.98 -3.65
C ILE A 65 -6.98 -1.52 -2.89
N THR A 66 -8.17 -1.77 -3.44
CA THR A 66 -9.43 -1.42 -2.78
C THR A 66 -9.62 -2.20 -1.49
N ALA A 67 -9.32 -3.51 -1.50
CA ALA A 67 -9.41 -4.36 -0.31
C ALA A 67 -8.41 -3.96 0.79
N GLY A 68 -7.22 -3.50 0.41
CA GLY A 68 -6.15 -3.05 1.30
C GLY A 68 -6.13 -1.54 1.58
N TRP A 69 -7.18 -0.79 1.23
CA TRP A 69 -7.12 0.67 1.20
C TRP A 69 -6.78 1.30 2.55
N ALA A 70 -7.31 0.76 3.66
CA ALA A 70 -7.06 1.31 4.99
C ALA A 70 -5.55 1.38 5.33
N ASP A 71 -4.82 0.30 5.05
CA ASP A 71 -3.37 0.24 5.28
C ASP A 71 -2.62 1.22 4.37
N ILE A 72 -3.06 1.37 3.11
CA ILE A 72 -2.46 2.29 2.15
C ILE A 72 -2.70 3.74 2.58
N ALA A 73 -3.91 4.09 3.00
CA ALA A 73 -4.27 5.43 3.45
C ALA A 73 -3.49 5.84 4.69
N ASP A 74 -3.37 4.95 5.68
CA ASP A 74 -2.66 5.19 6.92
C ASP A 74 -1.13 5.31 6.67
N ALA A 75 -0.54 4.35 5.95
CA ALA A 75 0.89 4.35 5.65
C ALA A 75 1.30 5.48 4.69
N GLY A 76 0.40 5.87 3.79
CA GLY A 76 0.58 6.91 2.79
C GLY A 76 0.15 8.31 3.23
N SER A 77 -0.55 8.44 4.37
CA SER A 77 -1.18 9.69 4.82
C SER A 77 -2.08 10.30 3.73
N VAL A 78 -2.95 9.48 3.13
CA VAL A 78 -3.80 9.86 1.99
C VAL A 78 -5.22 10.18 2.43
N GLU A 79 -5.74 11.36 2.06
CA GLU A 79 -7.10 11.78 2.42
C GLU A 79 -8.16 11.33 1.42
N LYS A 80 -7.87 11.44 0.11
CA LYS A 80 -8.79 11.06 -0.97
C LYS A 80 -8.11 10.17 -1.97
N TRP A 81 -8.90 9.32 -2.62
CA TRP A 81 -8.39 8.46 -3.67
C TRP A 81 -9.45 8.15 -4.70
N ASN A 82 -8.96 7.78 -5.87
CA ASN A 82 -9.75 7.22 -6.95
C ASN A 82 -8.92 6.16 -7.67
N ILE A 83 -9.59 5.21 -8.29
CA ILE A 83 -8.94 4.17 -9.07
C ILE A 83 -9.66 3.99 -10.40
N SER A 84 -8.85 3.80 -11.44
CA SER A 84 -9.31 3.46 -12.78
C SER A 84 -8.55 2.25 -13.29
N THR A 85 -9.22 1.44 -14.11
CA THR A 85 -8.66 0.18 -14.61
C THR A 85 -8.17 0.35 -16.05
N ALA A 86 -7.02 -0.23 -16.35
CA ALA A 86 -6.44 -0.32 -17.69
C ALA A 86 -5.86 -1.72 -17.93
N ASP A 87 -5.66 -2.09 -19.19
CA ASP A 87 -4.94 -3.32 -19.55
C ASP A 87 -3.42 -3.10 -19.38
N THR A 88 -2.95 -3.26 -18.14
CA THR A 88 -1.56 -3.02 -17.74
C THR A 88 -1.18 -3.92 -16.57
N ASN A 89 0.10 -4.28 -16.47
CA ASN A 89 0.65 -4.99 -15.32
C ASN A 89 1.33 -4.04 -14.31
N GLU A 90 1.24 -2.73 -14.54
CA GLU A 90 1.86 -1.72 -13.68
C GLU A 90 0.81 -0.99 -12.82
N ILE A 91 1.26 -0.49 -11.67
CA ILE A 91 0.47 0.42 -10.83
C ILE A 91 1.03 1.82 -11.05
N MET A 92 0.28 2.64 -11.79
CA MET A 92 0.57 4.07 -11.93
C MET A 92 -0.20 4.85 -10.88
N VAL A 93 0.47 5.78 -10.19
CA VAL A 93 -0.15 6.63 -9.18
C VAL A 93 0.20 8.08 -9.45
N ASN A 94 -0.82 8.92 -9.58
CA ASN A 94 -0.66 10.36 -9.56
C ASN A 94 -0.99 10.89 -8.16
N VAL A 95 -0.05 11.60 -7.55
CA VAL A 95 -0.12 12.03 -6.15
C VAL A 95 -0.21 13.56 -6.09
N THR A 96 -1.27 14.06 -5.46
CA THR A 96 -1.43 15.48 -5.15
C THR A 96 -1.09 15.70 -3.68
N LEU A 97 -0.02 16.45 -3.41
CA LEU A 97 0.44 16.76 -2.06
C LEU A 97 -0.29 17.97 -1.48
N ALA A 98 -0.52 17.94 -0.17
CA ALA A 98 -1.04 19.10 0.54
C ALA A 98 -0.04 20.29 0.49
N PRO A 99 -0.53 21.55 0.50
CA PRO A 99 0.34 22.71 0.54
C PRO A 99 1.26 22.67 1.78
N ASN A 100 2.55 22.95 1.58
CA ASN A 100 3.50 23.06 2.69
C ASN A 100 3.21 24.34 3.49
N ILE A 101 2.49 24.23 4.60
CA ILE A 101 2.33 25.33 5.56
C ILE A 101 3.66 25.43 6.32
N HIS A 102 4.46 26.45 6.01
CA HIS A 102 5.69 26.80 6.76
C HIS A 102 5.35 27.66 7.97
#